data_AF-A0AA41YH69-F1
#
_entry.id   AF-A0AA41YH69-F1
#
_cell.length_a   1.000
_cell.length_b   1.000
_cell.length_c   1.000
_cell.angle_alpha   90.00
_cell.angle_beta   90.00
_cell.angle_gamma   90.00
#
_symmetry.space_group_name_H-M   'P 1'
#
loop_
_entity.id
_entity.type
_entity.pdbx_description
1 polymer ?
#
loop_
_entity_poly.entity_id
_entity_poly.type
_entity_poly.pdbx_seq_one_letter_code
_entity_poly.pdbx_strand_id
1 'polypeptide(L)' 'MSGVFYLIPLSLGLGAVGLGLFLWSLRAGQYEDLDGAAERILFEGDDIPPHHPLPPGSTPQSRA' A
#
# COMPACT_ATOMS: atom_id res chain seq x y z
N MET A 1 -36.43 -17.20 19.63
CA MET A 1 -35.68 -16.08 20.26
C MET A 1 -34.38 -16.61 20.87
N SER A 2 -33.51 -17.21 20.06
CA SER A 2 -32.30 -17.91 20.54
C SER A 2 -31.03 -17.52 19.78
N GLY A 3 -31.14 -17.10 18.50
CA GLY A 3 -29.98 -16.74 17.69
C GLY A 3 -29.22 -15.50 18.16
N VAL A 4 -29.91 -14.52 18.76
CA VAL A 4 -29.30 -13.27 19.24
C VAL A 4 -28.20 -13.54 20.28
N PHE A 5 -28.35 -14.56 21.12
CA PHE A 5 -27.35 -14.93 22.12
C PHE A 5 -26.03 -15.45 21.52
N TYR A 6 -26.06 -15.97 20.29
CA TYR A 6 -24.85 -16.37 19.56
C TYR A 6 -24.32 -15.23 18.69
N LEU A 7 -25.22 -14.43 18.11
CA LEU A 7 -24.85 -13.35 17.20
C LEU A 7 -24.17 -12.17 17.91
N ILE A 8 -24.55 -11.85 19.16
CA ILE A 8 -23.91 -10.79 19.95
C ILE A 8 -22.43 -11.09 20.24
N PRO A 9 -22.06 -12.24 20.86
CA PRO A 9 -20.65 -12.52 21.12
C PRO A 9 -19.86 -12.71 19.82
N LEU A 10 -20.48 -13.29 18.79
CA LEU A 10 -19.83 -13.46 17.48
C LEU A 10 -19.54 -12.10 16.82
N SER A 11 -20.47 -11.16 16.83
CA SER A 11 -20.27 -9.83 16.23
C SER A 11 -19.24 -9.01 17.00
N LEU A 12 -19.26 -9.07 18.34
CA LEU A 12 -18.23 -8.46 19.18
C LEU A 12 -16.85 -9.07 18.92
N GLY A 13 -16.78 -10.39 18.77
CA GLY A 13 -15.55 -11.09 18.41
C GLY A 13 -15.00 -10.65 17.05
N LEU A 14 -15.84 -10.62 16.01
CA LEU A 14 -15.44 -10.12 14.69
C LEU A 14 -14.97 -8.67 14.74
N GLY A 15 -15.68 -7.81 15.49
CA GLY A 15 -15.29 -6.40 15.68
C GLY A 15 -13.93 -6.27 16.38
N ALA A 16 -13.69 -7.07 17.43
CA ALA A 16 -12.42 -7.08 18.14
C ALA A 16 -11.27 -7.58 17.27
N VAL A 17 -11.49 -8.64 16.47
CA VAL A 17 -10.49 -9.14 15.52
C VAL A 17 -10.16 -8.09 14.46
N GLY A 18 -11.18 -7.47 13.86
CA GLY A 18 -10.98 -6.40 12.88
C GLY A 18 -10.21 -5.20 13.47
N LEU A 19 -10.58 -4.77 14.67
CA LEU A 19 -9.88 -3.69 15.38
C LEU A 19 -8.44 -4.08 15.72
N GLY A 20 -8.20 -5.30 16.18
CA GLY A 20 -6.86 -5.80 16.48
C GLY A 20 -5.96 -5.85 15.25
N LEU A 21 -6.47 -6.34 14.13
CA LEU A 21 -5.76 -6.35 12.85
C LEU A 21 -5.47 -4.93 12.35
N PHE A 22 -6.44 -4.02 12.48
CA PHE A 22 -6.27 -2.62 12.10
C PHE A 22 -5.17 -1.93 12.93
N LEU A 23 -5.21 -2.06 14.26
CA LEU A 23 -4.19 -1.50 15.14
C LEU A 23 -2.80 -2.14 14.91
N TRP A 24 -2.77 -3.45 14.60
CA TRP A 24 -1.54 -4.13 14.20
C TRP A 24 -0.98 -3.58 12.88
N SER A 25 -1.83 -3.31 11.89
CA SER A 25 -1.43 -2.70 10.61
C SER A 25 -0.81 -1.32 10.79
N LEU A 26 -1.42 -0.47 11.64
CA LEU A 26 -0.86 0.84 12.00
C LEU A 26 0.51 0.72 12.67
N ARG A 27 0.67 -0.24 13.59
CA ARG A 27 1.93 -0.53 14.28
C ARG A 27 3.01 -1.10 13.34
N ALA A 28 2.59 -1.80 12.28
CA ALA A 28 3.48 -2.48 11.33
C ALA A 28 4.15 -1.52 10.33
N GLY A 29 3.80 -0.23 10.36
CA GLY A 29 4.47 0.76 9.54
C GLY A 29 4.09 0.72 8.05
N GLN A 30 2.91 0.18 7.71
CA GLN A 30 2.46 0.03 6.32
C GLN A 30 1.84 1.30 5.73
N TYR A 31 1.56 2.31 6.55
CA TYR A 31 0.90 3.54 6.09
C TYR A 31 1.91 4.64 5.73
N GLU A 32 3.15 4.49 6.17
CA GLU A 32 4.27 5.41 5.94
C GLU A 32 4.68 5.45 4.46
N ASP A 33 4.52 4.34 3.73
CA ASP A 33 4.74 4.31 2.29
C ASP A 33 3.57 4.92 1.50
N LEU A 34 2.34 4.89 2.05
CA LEU A 34 1.18 5.55 1.44
C LEU A 34 1.29 7.07 1.49
N ASP A 35 1.85 7.65 2.55
CA ASP A 35 2.15 9.08 2.62
C ASP A 35 3.14 9.50 1.51
N GLY A 36 4.18 8.70 1.25
CA GLY A 36 5.11 8.93 0.14
C GLY A 36 4.50 8.70 -1.25
N ALA A 37 3.56 7.76 -1.41
CA ALA A 37 2.83 7.56 -2.66
C ALA A 37 1.83 8.71 -2.94
N ALA A 38 1.22 9.27 -1.90
CA ALA A 38 0.33 10.43 -2.00
C ALA A 38 1.10 11.72 -2.37
N GLU A 39 2.32 11.89 -1.87
CA GLU A 39 3.20 13.00 -2.27
C GLU A 39 3.53 12.90 -3.76
N ARG A 40 3.95 11.71 -4.23
CA ARG A 40 4.21 11.45 -5.64
C ARG A 40 2.98 11.71 -6.51
N ILE A 41 1.80 11.16 -6.22
CA ILE A 41 0.63 11.34 -7.11
C ILE A 41 0.18 12.82 -7.25
N LEU A 42 0.44 13.66 -6.25
CA LEU A 42 0.09 15.09 -6.29
C LEU A 42 1.10 15.93 -7.08
N PHE A 43 2.38 15.53 -7.11
CA PHE A 43 3.46 16.29 -7.75
C PHE A 43 3.97 15.66 -9.07
N GLU A 44 3.69 14.39 -9.34
CA GLU A 44 4.10 13.66 -10.57
C GLU A 44 3.40 14.19 -11.84
N GLY A 45 2.38 15.05 -11.70
CA GLY A 45 1.78 15.76 -12.83
C GLY A 45 2.69 16.81 -13.46
N ASP A 46 3.66 17.35 -12.71
CA ASP A 46 4.50 18.49 -13.13
C ASP A 46 5.95 18.08 -13.46
N ASP A 47 6.44 16.94 -12.94
CA ASP A 47 7.83 16.51 -13.08
C ASP A 47 7.96 15.15 -13.80
N ILE A 48 7.41 15.02 -15.01
CA ILE A 48 7.87 13.96 -15.92
C ILE A 48 9.32 14.28 -16.26
N PRO A 49 10.33 13.50 -15.80
CA PRO A 49 11.70 13.72 -16.22
C PRO A 49 11.72 13.58 -17.74
N PRO A 50 12.40 14.47 -18.49
CA PRO A 50 12.58 14.26 -19.91
C PRO A 50 13.13 12.83 -20.06
N HIS A 51 12.51 12.02 -20.92
CA HIS A 51 13.09 10.75 -21.34
C HIS A 51 14.55 11.03 -21.65
N HIS A 52 15.47 10.66 -20.75
CA HIS A 52 16.88 10.83 -21.03
C HIS A 52 17.13 9.91 -22.22
N PRO A 53 17.42 10.43 -23.42
CA PRO A 53 17.72 9.56 -24.54
C PRO A 53 18.94 8.78 -24.10
N LEU A 54 18.88 7.45 -24.20
CA LEU A 54 20.05 6.60 -23.96
C LEU A 54 21.24 7.23 -24.68
N PRO A 55 22.40 7.39 -24.03
CA PRO A 55 23.57 7.96 -24.68
C PRO A 55 23.82 7.21 -26.00
N PRO A 56 24.02 7.93 -27.12
CA PRO A 56 24.27 7.31 -28.41
C PRO A 56 25.49 6.39 -28.29
N GLY A 57 25.28 5.08 -28.41
CA GLY A 57 26.35 4.07 -28.27
C GLY A 57 26.17 3.02 -27.18
N SER A 58 25.02 2.99 -26.48
CA SER A 58 24.62 1.81 -25.71
C SER A 58 24.10 0.68 -26.61
N THR A 59 24.95 0.26 -27.56
CA THR A 59 24.78 -1.01 -28.26
C THR A 59 24.76 -2.12 -27.21
N PRO A 60 23.84 -3.10 -27.29
CA PRO A 60 23.95 -4.30 -26.50
C PRO A 60 25.30 -4.94 -26.85
N GLN A 61 26.26 -4.85 -25.93
CA GLN A 61 27.54 -5.50 -26.08
C GLN A 61 27.25 -7.00 -26.12
N SER A 62 27.20 -7.51 -27.35
CA SER A 62 27.06 -8.92 -27.69
C SER A 62 28.09 -9.70 -26.87
N ARG A 63 27.60 -10.40 -25.85
CA ARG A 63 28.33 -11.50 -25.24
C ARG A 63 28.46 -12.56 -26.32
N ALA A 64 29.71 -12.75 -26.76
CA ALA A 64 30.17 -13.88 -27.55
C ALA A 64 30.01 -15.20 -26.78
#